data_AF-A0A661JDC1-F1
#
_entry.id   AF-A0A661JDC1-F1
#
_cell.length_a   1.000
_cell.length_b   1.000
_cell.length_c   1.000
_cell.angle_alpha   90.00
_cell.angle_beta   90.00
_cell.angle_gamma   90.00
#
_symmetry.space_group_name_H-M   'P 1'
#
loop_
_entity.id
_entity.type
_entity.pdbx_description
1 polymer ?
#
loop_
_entity_poly.entity_id
_entity_poly.type
_entity_poly.pdbx_seq_one_letter_code
_entity_poly.pdbx_strand_id
1 'polypeptide(L)'
;MNADSTHELSGSLLDEENKKSITDAKINLKIIRPDGSDQIKRALWMEGMNHYGADFKMDQKGKYQILPSLKWERRNIKQDFITIYRNS
;
A
#
# COMPACT_ATOMS: atom_id res chain seq x y z
N MET A 1 -7.86 -1.99 -13.05
CA MET A 1 -8.25 -3.06 -12.11
C MET A 1 -8.13 -4.40 -12.77
N ASN A 2 -7.29 -5.27 -12.21
CA ASN A 2 -7.31 -6.69 -12.57
C ASN A 2 -8.65 -7.31 -12.17
N ALA A 3 -9.17 -8.27 -12.96
CA ALA A 3 -10.50 -8.86 -12.73
C ALA A 3 -10.69 -9.49 -11.33
N ASP A 4 -9.59 -9.91 -10.69
CA ASP A 4 -9.61 -10.53 -9.36
C ASP A 4 -9.42 -9.53 -8.19
N SER A 5 -9.25 -8.24 -8.51
CA SER A 5 -9.10 -7.19 -7.50
C SER A 5 -10.44 -6.61 -7.09
N THR A 6 -10.57 -6.30 -5.80
CA THR A 6 -11.80 -5.70 -5.25
C THR A 6 -11.59 -4.29 -4.74
N HIS A 7 -10.34 -3.95 -4.40
CA HIS A 7 -9.97 -2.69 -3.78
C HIS A 7 -8.59 -2.28 -4.29
N GLU A 8 -8.39 -0.98 -4.46
CA GLU A 8 -7.07 -0.39 -4.63
C GLU A 8 -6.60 0.13 -3.28
N LEU A 9 -5.35 -0.21 -2.89
CA LEU A 9 -4.66 0.54 -1.85
C LEU A 9 -3.84 1.63 -2.52
N SER A 10 -4.16 2.88 -2.18
CA SER A 10 -3.46 4.08 -2.65
C SER A 10 -2.78 4.82 -1.49
N GLY A 11 -1.63 5.42 -1.78
CA GLY A 11 -0.91 6.25 -0.81
C GLY A 11 0.07 7.18 -1.48
N SER A 12 0.25 8.38 -0.91
CA SER A 12 1.24 9.36 -1.36
C SER A 12 2.41 9.40 -0.39
N LEU A 13 3.62 9.58 -0.92
CA LEU A 13 4.80 9.89 -0.12
C LEU A 13 5.21 11.34 -0.37
N LEU A 14 5.43 12.04 0.73
CA LEU A 14 5.93 13.41 0.74
C LEU A 14 7.23 13.44 1.53
N ASP A 15 8.23 14.10 0.98
CA ASP A 15 9.41 14.49 1.73
C ASP A 15 9.00 15.56 2.75
N GLU A 16 9.25 15.30 4.04
CA GLU A 16 8.82 16.20 5.10
C GLU A 16 9.52 17.56 5.06
N GLU A 17 10.76 17.62 4.56
CA GLU A 17 11.58 18.83 4.55
C GLU A 17 11.07 19.84 3.52
N ASN A 18 10.81 19.38 2.30
CA ASN A 18 10.46 20.24 1.17
C ASN A 18 9.01 20.07 0.69
N LYS A 19 8.24 19.17 1.30
CA LYS A 19 6.84 18.84 0.96
C LYS A 19 6.64 18.39 -0.49
N LYS A 20 7.69 17.93 -1.18
CA LYS A 20 7.59 17.41 -2.53
C LYS A 20 7.18 15.94 -2.52
N SER A 21 6.47 15.53 -3.57
CA SER A 21 6.13 14.13 -3.79
C SER A 21 7.38 13.32 -4.09
N ILE A 22 7.52 12.18 -3.41
CA ILE A 22 8.54 11.18 -3.70
C ILE A 22 7.92 10.18 -4.68
N THR A 23 8.37 10.18 -5.94
CA THR A 23 7.72 9.42 -7.02
C THR A 23 8.53 8.19 -7.49
N ASP A 24 9.72 8.00 -6.95
CA ASP A 24 10.67 6.94 -7.32
C ASP A 24 10.95 5.92 -6.19
N ALA A 25 10.13 5.92 -5.13
CA ALA A 25 10.24 4.96 -4.04
C ALA A 25 9.88 3.54 -4.49
N LYS A 26 10.56 2.55 -3.89
CA LYS A 26 10.19 1.14 -3.98
C LYS A 26 9.30 0.81 -2.79
N ILE A 27 8.02 0.62 -3.06
CA ILE A 27 7.01 0.30 -2.04
C ILE A 27 6.50 -1.11 -2.26
N ASN A 28 6.68 -1.98 -1.27
CA ASN A 28 5.99 -3.25 -1.18
C ASN A 28 4.93 -3.17 -0.10
N LEU A 29 3.72 -3.62 -0.41
CA LEU A 29 2.60 -3.70 0.52
C LEU A 29 2.31 -5.17 0.77
N LYS A 30 2.41 -5.58 2.03
CA LYS A 30 1.92 -6.87 2.50
C LYS A 30 0.58 -6.68 3.20
N ILE A 31 -0.44 -7.41 2.77
CA ILE A 31 -1.75 -7.45 3.44
C ILE A 31 -1.91 -8.81 4.10
N ILE A 32 -2.19 -8.82 5.41
CA ILE A 32 -2.72 -9.98 6.13
C ILE A 32 -4.24 -9.89 6.12
N ARG A 33 -4.90 -10.93 5.63
CA ARG A 33 -6.36 -11.07 5.58
C ARG A 33 -6.94 -11.48 6.94
N PRO A 34 -8.27 -11.37 7.14
CA PRO A 34 -8.95 -11.85 8.34
C PRO A 34 -8.69 -13.32 8.66
N ASP A 35 -8.52 -14.16 7.66
CA ASP A 35 -8.20 -15.59 7.81
C ASP A 35 -6.71 -15.89 8.09
N GLY A 36 -5.87 -14.84 8.16
CA GLY A 36 -4.42 -14.95 8.39
C GLY A 36 -3.59 -15.17 7.13
N SER A 37 -4.20 -15.44 5.96
CA SER A 37 -3.49 -15.53 4.69
C SER A 37 -2.96 -14.17 4.25
N ASP A 38 -1.95 -14.14 3.38
CA ASP A 38 -1.37 -12.87 2.91
C ASP A 38 -1.36 -12.66 1.38
N GLN A 39 -1.18 -11.40 1.01
CA GLN A 39 -0.85 -10.94 -0.34
C GLN A 39 0.30 -9.95 -0.24
N ILE A 40 1.28 -10.08 -1.12
CA ILE A 40 2.39 -9.12 -1.24
C ILE A 40 2.38 -8.57 -2.67
N LYS A 41 2.29 -7.26 -2.81
CA LYS A 41 2.37 -6.59 -4.11
C LYS A 41 3.22 -5.33 -4.03
N ARG A 42 3.85 -4.99 -5.14
CA ARG A 42 4.56 -3.72 -5.31
C ARG A 42 3.55 -2.63 -5.68
N ALA A 43 3.56 -1.51 -4.97
CA ALA A 43 2.80 -0.33 -5.37
C ALA A 43 3.59 0.45 -6.43
N LEU A 44 2.89 0.89 -7.48
CA LEU A 44 3.48 1.61 -8.61
C LEU A 44 3.03 3.06 -8.58
N TRP A 45 3.92 3.97 -8.94
CA TRP A 45 3.57 5.38 -9.12
C TRP A 45 2.58 5.54 -10.28
N MET A 46 1.43 6.15 -9.99
CA MET A 46 0.36 6.43 -10.94
C MET A 46 0.44 7.90 -11.35
N GLU A 47 1.20 8.19 -12.42
CA GLU A 47 1.57 9.57 -12.84
C GLU A 47 0.36 10.50 -13.06
N GLY A 48 -0.78 9.97 -13.51
CA GLY A 48 -2.01 10.76 -13.69
C GLY A 48 -2.84 10.98 -12.41
N MET A 49 -2.55 10.24 -11.33
CA MET A 49 -3.32 10.26 -10.08
C MET A 49 -2.50 10.68 -8.86
N ASN A 50 -1.20 10.98 -9.05
CA ASN A 50 -0.27 11.48 -8.04
C ASN A 50 -0.19 10.64 -6.74
N HIS A 51 -0.26 9.32 -6.86
CA HIS A 51 -0.08 8.40 -5.74
C HIS A 51 0.51 7.06 -6.19
N TYR A 52 0.94 6.26 -5.22
CA TYR A 52 1.28 4.85 -5.44
C TYR A 52 0.05 3.98 -5.25
N GLY A 53 -0.26 3.14 -6.24
CA GLY A 53 -1.40 2.24 -6.22
C GLY A 53 -1.00 0.77 -6.31
N ALA A 54 -1.74 -0.09 -5.65
CA ALA A 54 -1.74 -1.53 -5.89
C ALA A 54 -3.13 -2.14 -5.66
N ASP A 55 -3.56 -2.94 -6.63
CA ASP A 55 -4.83 -3.65 -6.61
C ASP A 55 -4.76 -4.90 -5.72
N PHE A 56 -5.69 -5.09 -4.78
CA PHE A 56 -5.76 -6.26 -3.88
C PHE A 56 -7.14 -6.91 -3.87
N LYS A 57 -7.14 -8.23 -3.58
CA LYS A 57 -8.36 -8.98 -3.28
C LYS A 57 -8.65 -8.94 -1.78
N MET A 58 -9.64 -8.15 -1.38
CA MET A 58 -10.02 -7.86 0.00
C MET A 58 -11.52 -8.12 0.20
N ASP A 59 -11.97 -9.27 -0.31
CA ASP A 59 -13.38 -9.71 -0.40
C ASP A 59 -13.93 -10.33 0.90
N GLN A 60 -13.07 -10.60 1.88
CA GLN A 60 -13.49 -11.06 3.21
C GLN A 60 -13.89 -9.89 4.12
N LYS A 61 -14.88 -10.12 4.98
CA LYS A 61 -15.19 -9.25 6.11
C LYS A 61 -14.22 -9.50 7.26
N GLY A 62 -13.89 -8.46 8.02
CA GLY A 62 -13.05 -8.56 9.20
C GLY A 62 -11.82 -7.65 9.18
N LYS A 63 -10.88 -7.96 10.07
CA LYS A 63 -9.66 -7.18 10.29
C LYS A 63 -8.57 -7.54 9.28
N TYR A 64 -8.06 -6.54 8.58
CA TYR A 64 -6.86 -6.65 7.75
C TYR A 64 -5.71 -5.90 8.42
N GLN A 65 -4.49 -6.40 8.22
CA GLN A 65 -3.27 -5.70 8.60
C GLN A 65 -2.47 -5.38 7.35
N ILE A 66 -2.07 -4.12 7.18
CA ILE A 66 -1.29 -3.64 6.06
C ILE A 66 0.10 -3.29 6.59
N LEU A 67 1.12 -3.93 6.02
CA LEU A 67 2.52 -3.75 6.38
C LEU A 67 3.25 -3.17 5.15
N PRO A 68 3.46 -1.85 5.12
CA PRO A 68 4.23 -1.22 4.05
C PRO A 68 5.74 -1.36 4.31
N SER A 69 6.48 -1.68 3.27
CA SER A 69 7.95 -1.68 3.25
C SER A 69 8.41 -0.71 2.17
N LEU A 70 9.12 0.33 2.61
CA LEU A 70 9.49 1.45 1.76
C LEU A 70 10.99 1.62 1.71
N LYS A 71 11.50 1.72 0.48
CA LYS A 71 12.87 2.11 0.21
C LYS A 71 12.88 3.30 -0.75
N TRP A 72 13.56 4.36 -0.34
CA TRP A 72 13.79 5.53 -1.16
C TRP A 72 15.29 5.83 -1.15
N GLU A 73 15.90 5.94 -2.33
CA GLU A 73 17.36 5.99 -2.50
C GLU A 73 18.08 4.83 -1.75
N ARG A 74 18.96 5.17 -0.79
CA ARG A 74 19.66 4.25 0.12
C ARG A 74 19.02 4.18 1.51
N ARG A 75 17.88 4.83 1.73
CA ARG A 75 17.19 4.90 3.02
C ARG A 75 16.08 3.86 3.10
N ASN A 76 16.00 3.18 4.23
CA ASN A 76 14.81 2.43 4.61
C ASN A 76 13.91 3.35 5.43
N ILE A 77 12.67 3.54 4.99
CA ILE A 77 11.70 4.36 5.72
C ILE A 77 10.91 3.41 6.61
N LYS A 78 10.96 3.65 7.93
CA LYS A 78 10.13 2.92 8.89
C LYS A 78 8.73 3.50 8.86
N GLN A 79 7.74 2.65 8.70
CA GLN A 79 6.33 3.01 8.73
C GLN A 79 5.62 2.01 9.63
N ASP A 80 4.68 2.50 10.43
CA ASP A 80 3.85 1.62 11.27
C ASP A 80 2.89 0.79 10.41
N PHE A 81 2.50 -0.36 10.95
CA PHE A 81 1.46 -1.18 10.32
C PHE A 81 0.10 -0.50 10.48
N ILE A 82 -0.73 -0.59 9.44
CA ILE A 82 -2.07 -0.01 9.43
C ILE A 82 -3.06 -1.15 9.60
N THR A 83 -3.97 -1.02 10.57
CA THR A 83 -5.11 -1.94 10.70
C THR A 83 -6.35 -1.30 10.11
N ILE A 84 -7.04 -2.01 9.23
CA ILE A 84 -8.35 -1.61 8.71
C ILE A 84 -9.37 -2.72 8.97
N TYR A 85 -10.62 -2.33 9.23
CA TYR A 85 -11.72 -3.28 9.44
C TYR A 85 -12.76 -3.11 8.35
N ARG A 86 -13.09 -4.20 7.65
CA ARG A 86 -14.14 -4.22 6.63
C ARG A 86 -15.44 -4.78 7.20
N ASN A 87 -16.48 -3.94 7.22
CA ASN A 87 -17.81 -4.25 7.77
C ASN A 87 -18.76 -4.93 6.75
N SER A 88 -18.55 -4.70 5.46
CA SER A 88 -19.47 -5.13 4.38
C SER A 88 -18.72 -5.62 3.16
#